data_AF-A0A6A4HGU8-F1
#
_entry.id   AF-A0A6A4HGU8-F1
#
_cell.length_a   1.000
_cell.length_b   1.000
_cell.length_c   1.000
_cell.angle_alpha   90.00
_cell.angle_beta   90.00
_cell.angle_gamma   90.00
#
_symmetry.space_group_name_H-M   'P 1'
#
loop_
_entity.id
_entity.type
_entity.pdbx_description
1 polymer ?
#
loop_
_entity_poly.entity_id
_entity_poly.type
_entity_poly.pdbx_seq_one_letter_code
_entity_poly.pdbx_strand_id
1 'polypeptide(L)'
;MKALPFRAASMSNPSLHTKKSLPAPDFSGNFDLFFTSSTLIPNSLSTAISNAVDTGNAHRNLYKILAANSLSSSDARGFFPDQSDRESRCGTLWSSFLRDPLNDEPLDIGLYDLREVDGSSSSLQRKTSDVDMDQPSPRPVRLSPGLVAGALVHGLGDMIVDSFGEFIIHRVWCDFSEEGTLMEVFGGHFALQVFFGDIYVERGFADVAEHRLDFWGVRSKRTPD
;
A
#
# COMPACT_ATOMS: atom_id res chain seq x y z
N MET A 1 -57.22 -43.84 31.81
CA MET A 1 -56.86 -42.69 30.95
C MET A 1 -55.91 -41.81 31.76
N LYS A 2 -54.60 -42.03 31.73
CA LYS A 2 -53.55 -41.38 30.91
C LYS A 2 -53.65 -39.84 30.84
N ALA A 3 -52.71 -39.17 31.50
CA ALA A 3 -52.07 -37.92 31.02
C ALA A 3 -50.67 -37.82 31.65
N LEU A 4 -49.63 -37.93 30.83
CA LEU A 4 -48.24 -37.58 31.18
C LEU A 4 -48.00 -36.12 30.73
N PRO A 5 -47.25 -35.31 31.50
CA PRO A 5 -46.87 -33.97 31.05
C PRO A 5 -45.78 -34.04 29.97
N PHE A 6 -45.99 -33.29 28.89
CA PHE A 6 -45.05 -33.10 27.79
C PHE A 6 -43.77 -32.43 28.31
N ARG A 7 -42.64 -33.14 28.18
CA ARG A 7 -41.30 -32.55 28.29
C ARG A 7 -40.98 -31.94 26.92
N ALA A 8 -40.99 -30.61 26.84
CA ALA A 8 -40.56 -29.91 25.63
C ALA A 8 -39.07 -30.21 25.39
N ALA A 9 -38.78 -30.92 24.30
CA ALA A 9 -37.43 -31.04 23.78
C ALA A 9 -37.00 -29.68 23.24
N SER A 10 -36.08 -29.01 23.94
CA SER A 10 -35.34 -27.88 23.39
C SER A 10 -34.44 -28.41 22.29
N MET A 11 -34.94 -28.42 21.05
CA MET A 11 -34.11 -28.67 19.88
C MET A 11 -33.14 -27.50 19.70
N SER A 12 -31.86 -27.87 19.70
CA SER A 12 -30.70 -27.20 19.10
C SER A 12 -30.99 -25.99 18.22
N ASN A 13 -30.41 -24.84 18.58
CA ASN A 13 -29.88 -23.91 17.59
C ASN A 13 -28.38 -24.23 17.40
N PRO A 14 -27.98 -24.92 16.32
CA PRO A 14 -26.58 -24.95 15.92
C PRO A 14 -26.21 -23.61 15.26
N SER A 15 -24.95 -23.22 15.44
CA SER A 15 -24.24 -22.13 14.73
C SER A 15 -24.62 -20.68 15.08
N LEU A 16 -24.15 -20.23 16.25
CA LEU A 16 -23.49 -18.92 16.26
C LEU A 16 -22.26 -19.05 15.34
N HIS A 17 -22.40 -18.67 14.08
CA HIS A 17 -21.26 -18.22 13.29
C HIS A 17 -20.74 -16.97 14.00
N THR A 18 -19.78 -17.15 14.92
CA THR A 18 -18.91 -16.07 15.36
C THR A 18 -18.27 -15.51 14.10
N LYS A 19 -18.80 -14.38 13.61
CA LYS A 19 -18.14 -13.56 12.59
C LYS A 19 -16.75 -13.29 13.13
N LYS A 20 -15.76 -13.99 12.57
CA LYS A 20 -14.35 -13.78 12.90
C LYS A 20 -14.08 -12.31 12.60
N SER A 21 -13.86 -11.50 13.63
CA SER A 21 -13.56 -10.08 13.46
C SER A 21 -12.29 -9.97 12.63
N LEU A 22 -12.30 -9.13 11.59
CA LEU A 22 -11.11 -8.88 10.80
C LEU A 22 -10.03 -8.28 11.71
N PRO A 23 -8.76 -8.73 11.60
CA PRO A 23 -7.68 -8.18 12.40
C PRO A 23 -7.41 -6.72 12.02
N ALA A 24 -6.79 -5.97 12.94
CA ALA A 24 -6.22 -4.67 12.62
C ALA A 24 -5.20 -4.78 11.45
N PRO A 25 -4.97 -3.72 10.68
CA PRO A 25 -3.92 -3.74 9.67
C PRO A 25 -2.56 -3.91 10.35
N ASP A 26 -1.74 -4.79 9.79
CA ASP A 26 -0.34 -4.97 10.15
C ASP A 26 0.48 -4.60 8.92
N PHE A 27 1.36 -3.62 9.04
CA PHE A 27 2.16 -3.15 7.91
C PHE A 27 3.54 -3.79 7.84
N SER A 28 3.89 -4.70 8.74
CA SER A 28 5.18 -5.37 8.73
C SER A 28 5.31 -6.42 7.61
N GLY A 29 6.55 -6.68 7.20
CA GLY A 29 6.93 -7.70 6.22
C GLY A 29 7.15 -7.19 4.80
N ASN A 30 7.13 -8.13 3.85
CA ASN A 30 7.38 -7.88 2.44
C ASN A 30 6.09 -7.61 1.66
N PHE A 31 6.14 -6.66 0.73
CA PHE A 31 5.03 -6.24 -0.11
C PHE A 31 5.47 -6.19 -1.56
N ASP A 32 4.65 -6.76 -2.44
CA ASP A 32 4.76 -6.56 -3.88
C ASP A 32 3.82 -5.42 -4.28
N LEU A 33 4.39 -4.41 -4.92
CA LEU A 33 3.72 -3.18 -5.32
C LEU A 33 3.58 -3.11 -6.84
N PHE A 34 2.43 -2.64 -7.29
CA PHE A 34 2.05 -2.52 -8.69
C PHE A 34 1.54 -1.12 -8.93
N PHE A 35 2.17 -0.39 -9.85
CA PHE A 35 1.77 0.97 -10.14
C PHE A 35 0.39 1.00 -10.78
N THR A 36 -0.40 2.01 -10.46
CA THR A 36 -1.76 2.17 -11.03
C THR A 36 -1.71 2.38 -12.55
N SER A 37 -0.58 2.85 -13.08
CA SER A 37 -0.28 2.95 -14.50
C SER A 37 0.09 1.61 -15.16
N SER A 38 0.23 0.52 -14.40
CA SER A 38 0.57 -0.79 -14.92
C SER A 38 -0.58 -1.36 -15.77
N THR A 39 -0.23 -1.93 -16.92
CA THR A 39 -1.20 -2.55 -17.84
C THR A 39 -1.82 -3.84 -17.30
N LEU A 40 -1.29 -4.34 -16.17
CA LEU A 40 -1.79 -5.53 -15.49
C LEU A 40 -3.19 -5.36 -14.91
N ILE A 41 -3.59 -4.12 -14.58
CA ILE A 41 -4.87 -3.85 -13.93
C ILE A 41 -5.87 -3.39 -15.01
N PRO A 42 -6.94 -4.17 -15.29
CA PRO A 42 -7.92 -3.78 -16.28
C PRO A 42 -8.60 -2.44 -15.92
N ASN A 43 -8.74 -1.54 -16.89
CA ASN A 43 -9.40 -0.24 -16.70
C ASN A 43 -10.82 -0.36 -16.12
N SER A 44 -11.55 -1.41 -16.47
CA SER A 44 -12.89 -1.70 -15.94
C SER A 44 -12.87 -1.95 -14.43
N LEU A 45 -11.82 -2.60 -13.92
CA LEU A 45 -11.65 -2.88 -12.50
C LEU A 45 -11.28 -1.61 -11.74
N SER A 46 -10.35 -0.81 -12.28
CA SER A 46 -9.99 0.50 -11.73
C SER A 46 -11.21 1.43 -11.64
N THR A 47 -12.06 1.42 -12.67
CA THR A 47 -13.30 2.20 -12.71
C THR A 47 -14.32 1.70 -11.69
N ALA A 48 -14.47 0.38 -11.52
CA ALA A 48 -15.40 -0.20 -10.54
C ALA A 48 -15.01 0.16 -9.10
N ILE A 49 -13.72 0.11 -8.78
CA ILE A 49 -13.17 0.52 -7.48
C ILE A 49 -13.44 2.02 -7.25
N SER A 50 -13.14 2.85 -8.26
CA SER A 50 -13.33 4.31 -8.17
C SER A 50 -14.80 4.73 -8.00
N ASN A 51 -15.72 4.02 -8.64
CA ASN A 51 -17.15 4.34 -8.59
C ASN A 51 -17.87 3.73 -7.38
N ALA A 52 -17.16 3.04 -6.49
CA ALA A 52 -17.70 2.35 -5.32
C ALA A 52 -18.86 1.36 -5.63
N VAL A 53 -18.93 0.86 -6.87
CA VAL A 53 -19.94 -0.13 -7.28
C VAL A 53 -19.38 -1.51 -6.97
N ASP A 54 -20.03 -2.25 -6.06
CA ASP A 54 -19.64 -3.61 -5.66
C ASP A 54 -18.15 -3.73 -5.28
N THR A 55 -17.71 -2.84 -4.38
CA THR A 55 -16.32 -2.73 -3.95
C THR A 55 -15.76 -4.05 -3.42
N GLY A 56 -16.57 -4.89 -2.77
CA GLY A 56 -16.13 -6.19 -2.25
C GLY A 56 -15.61 -7.13 -3.35
N ASN A 57 -16.40 -7.33 -4.41
CA ASN A 57 -15.99 -8.18 -5.52
C ASN A 57 -14.88 -7.56 -6.34
N ALA A 58 -14.89 -6.23 -6.53
CA ALA A 58 -13.83 -5.53 -7.24
C ALA A 58 -12.47 -5.69 -6.54
N HIS A 59 -12.38 -5.46 -5.24
CA HIS A 59 -11.13 -5.63 -4.49
C HIS A 59 -10.70 -7.09 -4.42
N ARG A 60 -11.62 -8.05 -4.31
CA ARG A 60 -11.32 -9.48 -4.37
C ARG A 60 -10.71 -9.88 -5.72
N ASN A 61 -11.24 -9.35 -6.82
CA ASN A 61 -10.69 -9.58 -8.16
C ASN A 61 -9.31 -8.91 -8.32
N LEU A 62 -9.14 -7.69 -7.79
CA LEU A 62 -7.85 -7.01 -7.77
C LEU A 62 -6.82 -7.85 -7.01
N TYR A 63 -7.15 -8.31 -5.79
CA TYR A 63 -6.29 -9.19 -5.02
C TYR A 63 -5.84 -10.41 -5.84
N LYS A 64 -6.77 -11.10 -6.52
CA LYS A 64 -6.43 -12.27 -7.34
C LYS A 64 -5.44 -11.94 -8.45
N ILE A 65 -5.62 -10.81 -9.13
CA ILE A 65 -4.71 -10.35 -10.19
C ILE A 65 -3.32 -10.06 -9.60
N LEU A 66 -3.25 -9.23 -8.56
CA LEU A 66 -1.98 -8.84 -7.94
C LEU A 66 -1.25 -10.04 -7.34
N ALA A 67 -1.96 -10.88 -6.57
CA ALA A 67 -1.38 -12.05 -5.92
C ALA A 67 -0.91 -13.13 -6.90
N ALA A 68 -1.51 -13.22 -8.10
CA ALA A 68 -1.04 -14.11 -9.16
C ALA A 68 0.25 -13.60 -9.84
N ASN A 69 0.47 -12.28 -9.83
CA ASN A 69 1.58 -11.60 -10.49
C ASN A 69 2.75 -11.24 -9.56
N SER A 70 2.54 -11.31 -8.24
CA SER A 70 3.51 -11.00 -7.17
C SER A 70 4.94 -11.51 -7.42
N LEU A 71 5.09 -12.71 -7.99
CA LEU A 71 6.39 -13.34 -8.17
C LEU A 71 7.16 -12.89 -9.42
N SER A 72 6.50 -12.41 -10.47
CA SER A 72 7.11 -12.24 -11.79
C SER A 72 7.08 -10.82 -12.34
N SER A 73 6.18 -9.99 -11.84
CA SER A 73 5.84 -8.72 -12.50
C SER A 73 5.47 -7.61 -11.51
N SER A 74 5.96 -7.70 -10.27
CA SER A 74 5.90 -6.58 -9.32
C SER A 74 6.73 -5.41 -9.85
N ASP A 75 6.13 -4.21 -9.92
CA ASP A 75 6.81 -3.00 -10.37
C ASP A 75 7.83 -2.51 -9.33
N ALA A 76 7.48 -2.70 -8.05
CA ALA A 76 8.30 -2.37 -6.89
C ALA A 76 8.08 -3.38 -5.76
N ARG A 77 9.00 -3.40 -4.79
CA ARG A 77 8.92 -4.23 -3.58
C ARG A 77 9.31 -3.42 -2.37
N GLY A 78 8.49 -3.50 -1.33
CA GLY A 78 8.73 -2.86 -0.04
C GLY A 78 8.98 -3.90 1.04
N PHE A 79 9.95 -3.63 1.91
CA PHE A 79 10.09 -4.31 3.19
C PHE A 79 9.86 -3.28 4.31
N PHE A 80 8.97 -3.60 5.23
CA PHE A 80 8.71 -2.78 6.41
C PHE A 80 8.99 -3.59 7.67
N PRO A 81 9.83 -3.09 8.58
CA PRO A 81 10.09 -3.77 9.84
C PRO A 81 8.85 -3.79 10.74
N ASP A 82 8.84 -4.75 11.66
CA ASP A 82 7.85 -4.79 12.74
C ASP A 82 7.98 -3.52 13.60
N GLN A 83 6.89 -2.76 13.68
CA GLN A 83 6.87 -1.48 14.41
C GLN A 83 6.97 -1.64 15.93
N SER A 84 6.78 -2.87 16.46
CA SER A 84 7.04 -3.17 17.85
C SER A 84 8.54 -3.16 18.18
N ASP A 85 9.39 -3.40 17.19
CA ASP A 85 10.84 -3.29 17.29
C ASP A 85 11.25 -1.82 17.14
N ARG A 86 11.53 -1.17 18.27
CA ARG A 86 11.89 0.25 18.30
C ARG A 86 13.25 0.54 17.68
N GLU A 87 14.10 -0.47 17.52
CA GLU A 87 15.45 -0.31 16.98
C GLU A 87 15.46 -0.34 15.44
N SER A 88 14.45 -0.97 14.82
CA SER A 88 14.32 -1.10 13.37
C SER A 88 13.13 -0.30 12.84
N ARG A 89 13.32 1.01 12.65
CA ARG A 89 12.32 1.90 12.01
C ARG A 89 12.66 2.23 10.55
N CYS A 90 13.55 1.45 9.96
CA CYS A 90 13.98 1.64 8.58
C CYS A 90 13.44 0.51 7.72
N GLY A 91 12.64 0.88 6.73
CA GLY A 91 12.21 -0.01 5.66
C GLY A 91 13.10 0.15 4.43
N THR A 92 12.87 -0.70 3.45
CA THR A 92 13.49 -0.57 2.12
C THR A 92 12.42 -0.63 1.05
N LEU A 93 12.66 0.07 -0.04
CA LEU A 93 11.84 0.06 -1.23
C LEU A 93 12.76 -0.13 -2.43
N TRP A 94 12.48 -1.14 -3.22
CA TRP A 94 13.11 -1.36 -4.51
C TRP A 94 12.08 -1.10 -5.61
N SER A 95 12.47 -0.43 -6.69
CA SER A 95 11.58 -0.17 -7.82
C SER A 95 12.32 -0.34 -9.14
N SER A 96 11.69 -1.03 -10.08
CA SER A 96 12.21 -1.17 -11.43
C SER A 96 12.14 0.13 -12.25
N PHE A 97 11.28 1.07 -11.86
CA PHE A 97 11.06 2.34 -12.55
C PHE A 97 11.95 3.48 -12.07
N LEU A 98 12.50 3.36 -10.86
CA LEU A 98 13.35 4.39 -10.25
C LEU A 98 14.79 3.99 -10.53
N ARG A 99 15.37 4.60 -11.55
CA ARG A 99 16.70 4.25 -12.05
C ARG A 99 17.58 5.48 -12.17
N ASP A 100 18.86 5.26 -11.95
CA ASP A 100 19.91 6.20 -12.27
C ASP A 100 19.91 6.45 -13.80
N PRO A 101 19.67 7.69 -14.26
CA PRO A 101 19.61 7.98 -15.69
C PRO A 101 20.96 7.83 -16.40
N LEU A 102 22.08 7.84 -15.67
CA LEU A 102 23.41 7.72 -16.23
C LEU A 102 23.84 6.25 -16.43
N ASN A 103 23.57 5.41 -15.43
CA ASN A 103 24.03 4.02 -15.39
C ASN A 103 22.93 3.00 -15.68
N ASP A 104 21.66 3.43 -15.75
CA ASP A 104 20.48 2.58 -15.90
C ASP A 104 20.38 1.51 -14.78
N GLU A 105 20.87 1.84 -13.59
CA GLU A 105 20.82 0.99 -12.40
C GLU A 105 19.63 1.38 -11.51
N PRO A 106 18.91 0.43 -10.89
CA PRO A 106 17.86 0.74 -9.93
C PRO A 106 18.39 1.54 -8.74
N LEU A 107 17.61 2.54 -8.31
CA LEU A 107 17.89 3.29 -7.09
C LEU A 107 17.41 2.47 -5.88
N ASP A 108 18.32 2.19 -4.95
CA ASP A 108 17.97 1.60 -3.67
C ASP A 108 17.36 2.68 -2.77
N ILE A 109 16.13 2.49 -2.29
CA ILE A 109 15.43 3.51 -1.52
C ILE A 109 15.29 3.04 -0.08
N GLY A 110 15.86 3.79 0.84
CA GLY A 110 15.61 3.70 2.27
C GLY A 110 14.31 4.39 2.64
N LEU A 111 13.50 3.72 3.45
CA LEU A 111 12.34 4.32 4.10
C LEU A 111 12.69 4.56 5.56
N TYR A 112 12.51 5.78 6.06
CA TYR A 112 12.87 6.17 7.41
C TYR A 112 11.71 6.81 8.15
N ASP A 113 11.81 6.83 9.48
CA ASP A 113 10.80 7.41 10.37
C ASP A 113 9.39 6.87 10.09
N LEU A 114 9.33 5.53 9.93
CA LEU A 114 8.09 4.78 9.75
C LEU A 114 7.17 5.03 10.94
N ARG A 115 5.95 5.47 10.64
CA ARG A 115 4.94 5.83 11.62
C ARG A 115 3.56 5.39 11.17
N GLU A 116 2.84 4.72 12.07
CA GLU A 116 1.42 4.47 11.87
C GLU A 116 0.63 5.76 12.12
N VAL A 117 -0.26 6.08 11.19
CA VAL A 117 -1.14 7.24 11.27
C VAL A 117 -2.57 6.73 11.34
N ASP A 118 -3.27 7.16 12.39
CA ASP A 118 -4.70 6.89 12.51
C ASP A 118 -5.46 7.55 11.38
N GLY A 119 -6.44 6.83 10.84
CA GLY A 119 -7.30 7.23 9.72
C GLY A 119 -8.11 8.53 9.88
N SER A 120 -7.88 9.26 10.98
CA SER A 120 -8.47 10.56 11.31
C SER A 120 -7.67 11.77 10.82
N SER A 121 -6.42 11.61 10.35
CA SER A 121 -5.59 12.75 9.93
C SER A 121 -4.81 12.49 8.65
N SER A 122 -5.50 12.58 7.51
CA SER A 122 -4.84 13.10 6.31
C SER A 122 -4.81 14.63 6.43
N SER A 123 -3.82 15.16 7.13
CA SER A 123 -3.49 16.60 7.09
C SER A 123 -2.49 16.93 5.98
N LEU A 124 -2.29 16.03 5.02
CA LEU A 124 -1.59 16.34 3.78
C LEU A 124 -2.61 16.75 2.71
N GLN A 125 -3.49 17.68 3.06
CA GLN A 125 -4.03 18.57 2.05
C GLN A 125 -2.86 19.40 1.55
N ARG A 126 -2.56 19.25 0.25
CA ARG A 126 -1.81 20.21 -0.57
C ARG A 126 -2.01 21.62 -0.01
N LYS A 127 -0.95 22.27 0.47
CA LYS A 127 -0.84 23.73 0.36
C LYS A 127 -0.64 24.03 -1.13
N THR A 128 -1.69 23.84 -1.93
CA THR A 128 -1.82 24.60 -3.16
C THR A 128 -2.21 25.99 -2.74
N SER A 129 -1.32 26.93 -3.01
CA SER A 129 -1.52 28.38 -2.92
C SER A 129 -2.96 28.80 -3.17
N ASP A 130 -3.49 29.59 -2.25
CA ASP A 130 -4.63 30.51 -2.30
C ASP A 130 -5.32 30.62 -3.68
N VAL A 131 -6.26 29.73 -3.94
CA VAL A 131 -7.40 30.01 -4.82
C VAL A 131 -8.64 29.43 -4.13
N ASP A 132 -9.35 30.31 -3.43
CA ASP A 132 -10.71 30.06 -2.93
C ASP A 132 -11.60 29.71 -4.13
N MET A 133 -11.81 28.42 -4.36
CA MET A 133 -12.95 27.91 -5.08
C MET A 133 -13.72 27.05 -4.10
N ASP A 134 -14.94 27.48 -3.76
CA ASP A 134 -15.95 26.73 -3.02
C ASP A 134 -16.25 25.41 -3.75
N GLN A 135 -15.38 24.43 -3.58
CA GLN A 135 -15.60 23.07 -4.02
C GLN A 135 -16.21 22.32 -2.83
N PRO A 136 -17.36 21.64 -2.99
CA PRO A 136 -17.95 20.87 -1.90
C PRO A 136 -16.93 19.85 -1.42
N SER A 137 -16.44 20.03 -0.19
CA SER A 137 -15.50 19.12 0.44
C SER A 137 -16.07 17.70 0.35
N PRO A 138 -15.41 16.74 -0.32
CA PRO A 138 -15.86 15.36 -0.26
C PRO A 138 -15.93 14.96 1.21
N ARG A 139 -17.02 14.28 1.59
CA ARG A 139 -17.21 13.78 2.96
C ARG A 139 -15.91 13.12 3.43
N PRO A 140 -15.45 13.35 4.67
CA PRO A 140 -14.23 12.70 5.16
C PRO A 140 -14.46 11.19 5.09
N VAL A 141 -13.87 10.56 4.08
CA VAL A 141 -13.72 9.11 4.04
C VAL A 141 -12.84 8.82 5.24
N ARG A 142 -13.37 8.06 6.21
CA ARG A 142 -12.52 7.50 7.27
C ARG A 142 -11.51 6.63 6.54
N LEU A 143 -10.30 7.14 6.36
CA LEU A 143 -9.22 6.33 5.85
C LEU A 143 -8.98 5.24 6.90
N SER A 144 -8.61 4.05 6.45
CA SER A 144 -8.08 3.06 7.38
C SER A 144 -6.78 3.60 7.98
N PRO A 145 -6.35 3.11 9.16
CA PRO A 145 -4.98 3.34 9.62
C PRO A 145 -3.99 3.04 8.50
N GLY A 146 -2.96 3.87 8.38
CA GLY A 146 -1.93 3.76 7.36
C GLY A 146 -0.53 3.82 7.96
N LEU A 147 0.46 3.51 7.15
CA LEU A 147 1.87 3.67 7.46
C LEU A 147 2.45 4.77 6.57
N VAL A 148 3.15 5.71 7.19
CA VAL A 148 3.86 6.81 6.51
C VAL A 148 5.35 6.69 6.80
N ALA A 149 6.17 6.96 5.80
CA ALA A 149 7.62 7.03 5.92
C ALA A 149 8.18 8.18 5.08
N GLY A 150 9.31 8.72 5.50
CA GLY A 150 10.17 9.47 4.59
C GLY A 150 10.91 8.51 3.67
N ALA A 151 11.24 8.96 2.46
CA ALA A 151 12.02 8.19 1.48
C ALA A 151 13.33 8.90 1.15
N LEU A 152 14.42 8.15 1.07
CA LEU A 152 15.77 8.60 0.72
C LEU A 152 16.42 7.55 -0.17
N VAL A 153 17.25 7.97 -1.11
CA VAL A 153 18.07 7.05 -1.87
C VAL A 153 19.27 6.62 -1.01
N HIS A 154 19.44 5.30 -0.82
CA HIS A 154 20.55 4.70 -0.10
C HIS A 154 21.75 4.47 -1.00
N GLY A 155 22.94 4.61 -0.42
CA GLY A 155 24.14 3.95 -0.93
C GLY A 155 24.77 4.52 -2.20
N LEU A 156 24.45 5.76 -2.59
CA LEU A 156 25.02 6.31 -3.82
C LEU A 156 26.15 7.28 -3.48
N GLY A 157 27.32 6.99 -4.05
CA GLY A 157 28.52 7.82 -3.95
C GLY A 157 28.33 9.23 -4.51
N ASP A 158 29.41 10.00 -4.57
CA ASP A 158 29.52 11.45 -4.80
C ASP A 158 28.71 12.07 -5.98
N MET A 159 27.94 11.29 -6.75
CA MET A 159 27.18 11.71 -7.93
C MET A 159 25.72 12.10 -7.64
N ILE A 160 25.09 11.62 -6.57
CA ILE A 160 23.78 12.14 -6.10
C ILE A 160 24.03 13.06 -4.92
N VAL A 161 23.55 14.29 -5.05
CA VAL A 161 23.78 15.35 -4.07
C VAL A 161 22.83 15.19 -2.89
N ASP A 162 21.56 14.94 -3.17
CA ASP A 162 20.52 14.78 -2.17
C ASP A 162 19.32 14.04 -2.75
N SER A 163 18.48 13.51 -1.88
CA SER A 163 17.15 13.03 -2.24
C SER A 163 16.21 13.22 -1.07
N PHE A 164 14.92 13.31 -1.32
CA PHE A 164 13.92 13.22 -0.26
C PHE A 164 12.57 12.93 -0.87
N GLY A 165 11.72 12.29 -0.07
CA GLY A 165 10.42 11.85 -0.52
C GLY A 165 9.53 11.39 0.61
N GLU A 166 8.35 10.94 0.23
CA GLU A 166 7.36 10.36 1.11
C GLU A 166 6.82 9.06 0.54
N PHE A 167 6.50 8.15 1.44
CA PHE A 167 5.85 6.90 1.15
C PHE A 167 4.66 6.73 2.09
N ILE A 168 3.49 6.45 1.52
CA ILE A 168 2.24 6.28 2.25
C ILE A 168 1.59 4.99 1.77
N ILE A 169 1.21 4.11 2.70
CA ILE A 169 0.47 2.88 2.43
C ILE A 169 -0.66 2.71 3.42
N HIS A 170 -1.82 2.25 2.96
CA HIS A 170 -2.97 1.93 3.82
C HIS A 170 -3.69 0.69 3.31
N ARG A 171 -4.34 -0.05 4.22
CA ARG A 171 -5.13 -1.23 3.83
C ARG A 171 -6.50 -0.80 3.32
N VAL A 172 -6.77 -1.00 2.03
CA VAL A 172 -8.04 -0.60 1.41
C VAL A 172 -9.12 -1.69 1.51
N TRP A 173 -8.70 -2.95 1.61
CA TRP A 173 -9.63 -4.09 1.67
C TRP A 173 -8.97 -5.29 2.33
N CYS A 174 -9.76 -6.05 3.08
CA CYS A 174 -9.36 -7.37 3.55
C CYS A 174 -10.54 -8.33 3.67
N ASP A 175 -10.25 -9.62 3.54
CA ASP A 175 -11.22 -10.70 3.68
C ASP A 175 -10.49 -12.01 3.99
N PHE A 176 -11.22 -13.08 4.30
CA PHE A 176 -10.65 -14.42 4.42
C PHE A 176 -10.92 -15.25 3.16
N SER A 177 -9.93 -16.05 2.76
CA SER A 177 -10.12 -17.11 1.77
C SER A 177 -10.98 -18.24 2.34
N GLU A 178 -11.39 -19.18 1.50
CA GLU A 178 -12.15 -20.37 1.95
C GLU A 178 -11.32 -21.24 2.91
N GLU A 179 -9.99 -21.23 2.76
CA GLU A 179 -9.02 -21.88 3.64
C GLU A 179 -8.73 -21.08 4.93
N GLY A 180 -9.34 -19.90 5.09
CA GLY A 180 -9.15 -19.03 6.25
C GLY A 180 -7.86 -18.20 6.21
N THR A 181 -7.19 -18.12 5.04
CA THR A 181 -6.03 -17.25 4.83
C THR A 181 -6.49 -15.80 4.70
N LEU A 182 -5.81 -14.86 5.38
CA LEU A 182 -6.13 -13.45 5.26
C LEU A 182 -5.68 -12.93 3.89
N MET A 183 -6.61 -12.36 3.13
CA MET A 183 -6.37 -11.67 1.87
C MET A 183 -6.44 -10.17 2.13
N GLU A 184 -5.44 -9.43 1.69
CA GLU A 184 -5.35 -7.99 1.92
C GLU A 184 -4.93 -7.29 0.64
N VAL A 185 -5.55 -6.13 0.39
CA VAL A 185 -5.15 -5.20 -0.65
C VAL A 185 -4.81 -3.88 0.02
N PHE A 186 -3.68 -3.32 -0.41
CA PHE A 186 -3.17 -2.06 0.05
C PHE A 186 -3.20 -1.06 -1.10
N GLY A 187 -3.46 0.20 -0.77
CA GLY A 187 -3.34 1.33 -1.68
C GLY A 187 -2.33 2.31 -1.11
N GLY A 188 -1.63 3.03 -1.98
CA GLY A 188 -0.63 3.96 -1.51
C GLY A 188 -0.10 4.91 -2.58
N HIS A 189 0.75 5.81 -2.10
CA HIS A 189 1.43 6.84 -2.88
C HIS A 189 2.91 6.86 -2.52
N PHE A 190 3.74 7.10 -3.52
CA PHE A 190 5.16 7.32 -3.39
C PHE A 190 5.57 8.55 -4.18
N ALA A 191 6.28 9.47 -3.53
CA ALA A 191 6.92 10.61 -4.17
C ALA A 191 8.39 10.67 -3.77
N LEU A 192 9.27 10.93 -4.74
CA LEU A 192 10.70 11.07 -4.52
C LEU A 192 11.26 12.14 -5.44
N GLN A 193 12.03 13.05 -4.86
CA GLN A 193 12.85 13.99 -5.59
C GLN A 193 14.32 13.60 -5.43
N VAL A 194 15.07 13.59 -6.53
CA VAL A 194 16.49 13.24 -6.56
C VAL A 194 17.25 14.40 -7.20
N PHE A 195 18.27 14.89 -6.50
CA PHE A 195 19.16 15.95 -6.96
C PHE A 195 20.47 15.33 -7.43
N PHE A 196 20.75 15.49 -8.70
CA PHE A 196 21.94 14.95 -9.34
C PHE A 196 23.09 15.95 -9.31
N GLY A 197 24.32 15.44 -9.19
CA GLY A 197 25.52 16.25 -9.26
C GLY A 197 25.84 16.70 -10.69
N ASP A 198 26.83 17.59 -10.80
CA ASP A 198 27.21 18.25 -12.06
C ASP A 198 27.50 17.27 -13.21
N ILE A 199 28.01 16.06 -12.90
CA ILE A 199 28.30 15.03 -13.90
C ILE A 199 27.07 14.64 -14.74
N TYR A 200 25.87 14.67 -14.16
CA TYR A 200 24.63 14.39 -14.89
C TYR A 200 24.29 15.51 -15.87
N VAL A 201 24.40 16.76 -15.41
CA VAL A 201 24.14 17.96 -16.21
C VAL A 201 25.13 18.05 -17.37
N GLU A 202 26.41 17.77 -17.13
CA GLU A 202 27.45 17.71 -18.17
C GLU A 202 27.15 16.66 -19.25
N ARG A 203 26.42 15.58 -18.91
CA ARG A 203 25.95 14.56 -19.85
C ARG A 203 24.58 14.86 -20.46
N GLY A 204 23.99 16.02 -20.16
CA GLY A 204 22.72 16.48 -20.72
C GLY A 204 21.48 15.96 -20.01
N PHE A 205 21.61 15.42 -18.79
CA PHE A 205 20.48 15.09 -17.94
C PHE A 205 20.02 16.29 -17.13
N ALA A 206 18.80 16.23 -16.62
CA ALA A 206 18.30 17.22 -15.67
C ALA A 206 19.08 17.14 -14.35
N ASP A 207 19.21 18.28 -13.68
CA ASP A 207 19.76 18.40 -12.32
C ASP A 207 18.83 17.80 -11.26
N VAL A 208 17.54 17.67 -11.58
CA VAL A 208 16.53 17.13 -10.69
C VAL A 208 15.62 16.14 -11.43
N ALA A 209 15.38 14.98 -10.81
CA ALA A 209 14.27 14.10 -11.18
C ALA A 209 13.19 14.12 -10.11
N GLU A 210 11.93 14.16 -10.55
CA GLU A 210 10.76 14.03 -9.70
C GLU A 210 9.96 12.79 -10.12
N HIS A 211 9.72 11.92 -9.15
CA HIS A 211 8.95 10.70 -9.32
C HIS A 211 7.71 10.76 -8.44
N ARG A 212 6.54 10.48 -9.04
CA ARG A 212 5.26 10.36 -8.33
C ARG A 212 4.51 9.16 -8.85
N LEU A 213 4.17 8.24 -7.97
CA LEU A 213 3.61 6.95 -8.32
C LEU A 213 2.52 6.58 -7.32
N ASP A 214 1.33 6.29 -7.83
CA ASP A 214 0.30 5.63 -7.05
C ASP A 214 0.40 4.12 -7.28
N PHE A 215 0.10 3.33 -6.25
CA PHE A 215 0.24 1.88 -6.34
C PHE A 215 -0.85 1.12 -5.60
N TRP A 216 -1.03 -0.12 -6.03
CA TRP A 216 -1.68 -1.18 -5.29
C TRP A 216 -0.63 -2.13 -4.74
N GLY A 217 -0.86 -2.66 -3.54
CA GLY A 217 0.04 -3.59 -2.87
C GLY A 217 -0.67 -4.84 -2.40
N VAL A 218 0.08 -5.95 -2.38
CA VAL A 218 -0.29 -7.20 -1.69
C VAL A 218 0.93 -7.69 -0.91
N ARG A 219 0.70 -8.52 0.12
CA ARG A 219 1.81 -9.18 0.81
C ARG A 219 2.55 -10.10 -0.14
N SER A 220 3.89 -10.06 -0.08
CA SER A 220 4.70 -10.93 -0.91
C SER A 220 4.60 -12.38 -0.43
N LYS A 221 4.58 -13.29 -1.40
CA LYS A 221 4.64 -14.74 -1.13
C LYS A 221 6.08 -15.25 -0.99
N ARG A 222 7.07 -14.41 -1.29
CA ARG A 222 8.49 -14.77 -1.13
C ARG A 222 8.90 -14.59 0.32
N THR A 223 9.60 -15.57 0.86
CA THR A 223 10.43 -15.37 2.05
C THR A 223 11.49 -14.32 1.73
N PRO A 224 11.89 -13.46 2.70
CA PRO A 224 13.02 -12.57 2.50
C PRO A 224 14.26 -13.42 2.17
N ASP A 225 14.92 -13.08 1.06
CA ASP A 225 16.27 -13.58 0.75
C ASP A 225 17.32 -12.84 1.59
#